data_AF-A0A842MJ28-F1
#
_entry.id   AF-A0A842MJ28-F1
#
_cell.length_a   1.000
_cell.length_b   1.000
_cell.length_c   1.000
_cell.angle_alpha   90.00
_cell.angle_beta   90.00
_cell.angle_gamma   90.00
#
_symmetry.space_group_name_H-M   'P 1'
#
loop_
_entity.id
_entity.type
_entity.pdbx_description
1 polymer ?
#
loop_
_entity_poly.entity_id
_entity_poly.type
_entity_poly.pdbx_seq_one_letter_code
_entity_poly.pdbx_strand_id
1 'polypeptide(L)'
;MLSKIPFKPGEGSDKEILRVGIIAELDAINLYEQLAAATENALLKKVLLDIANEEKVHVGEFQALLVSLDNEYAPSLEKGKQEVSELRD
;
A
#
# COMPACT_ATOMS: atom_id res chain seq x y z
N MET A 1 3.55 10.82 -4.03
CA MET A 1 4.84 10.09 -4.15
C MET A 1 5.83 10.50 -3.09
N LEU A 2 6.32 9.51 -2.33
CA LEU A 2 7.54 9.62 -1.52
C LEU A 2 8.71 9.94 -2.46
N SER A 3 9.13 11.20 -2.49
CA SER A 3 10.24 11.65 -3.34
C SER A 3 11.61 11.26 -2.79
N LYS A 4 11.68 10.83 -1.52
CA LYS A 4 12.89 10.41 -0.82
C LYS A 4 12.58 9.28 0.16
N ILE A 5 13.46 8.28 0.22
CA ILE A 5 13.43 7.24 1.24
C ILE A 5 13.83 7.89 2.58
N PRO A 6 13.10 7.62 3.69
CA PRO A 6 13.32 8.33 4.96
C PRO A 6 14.59 7.90 5.72
N PHE A 7 15.30 6.87 5.25
CA PHE A 7 16.51 6.33 5.87
C PHE A 7 17.61 6.09 4.83
N LYS A 8 18.88 6.07 5.27
CA LYS A 8 20.00 5.66 4.42
C LYS A 8 20.09 4.12 4.34
N PRO A 9 20.82 3.57 3.36
CA PRO A 9 21.07 2.13 3.30
C PRO A 9 21.66 1.61 4.62
N GLY A 10 21.02 0.59 5.20
CA GLY A 10 21.42 -0.02 6.47
C GLY A 10 20.97 0.71 7.75
N GLU A 11 20.27 1.84 7.65
CA GLU A 11 19.77 2.59 8.83
C GLU A 11 18.29 2.31 9.16
N GLY A 12 17.49 1.84 8.19
CA GLY A 12 16.07 1.50 8.41
C GLY A 12 15.89 0.08 8.94
N SER A 13 15.00 -0.10 9.91
CA SER A 13 14.56 -1.43 10.35
C SER A 13 13.68 -2.10 9.30
N ASP A 14 13.61 -3.43 9.30
CA ASP A 14 12.78 -4.20 8.37
C ASP A 14 11.30 -3.75 8.41
N LYS A 15 10.78 -3.44 9.59
CA LYS A 15 9.40 -2.93 9.76
C LYS A 15 9.20 -1.58 9.09
N GLU A 16 10.19 -0.67 9.18
CA GLU A 16 10.13 0.64 8.54
C GLU A 16 10.23 0.51 7.02
N ILE A 17 11.10 -0.38 6.53
CA ILE A 17 11.23 -0.68 5.11
C ILE A 17 9.90 -1.20 4.54
N LEU A 18 9.25 -2.15 5.23
CA LEU A 18 7.95 -2.69 4.81
C LEU A 18 6.86 -1.62 4.81
N ARG A 19 6.80 -0.74 5.82
CA ARG A 19 5.82 0.35 5.86
C ARG A 19 6.07 1.37 4.74
N VAL A 20 7.33 1.69 4.44
CA VAL A 20 7.67 2.55 3.29
C VAL A 20 7.25 1.90 1.97
N GLY A 21 7.45 0.58 1.82
CA GLY A 21 6.94 -0.19 0.68
C GLY A 21 5.42 -0.05 0.53
N ILE A 22 4.65 -0.33 1.59
CA ILE A 22 3.19 -0.16 1.59
C ILE A 22 2.76 1.26 1.20
N ILE A 23 3.43 2.29 1.71
CA ILE A 23 3.13 3.69 1.37
C ILE A 23 3.39 3.95 -0.13
N ALA A 24 4.49 3.43 -0.68
CA ALA A 24 4.81 3.60 -2.09
C ALA A 24 3.75 2.95 -2.99
N GLU A 25 3.34 1.72 -2.68
CA GLU A 25 2.33 1.01 -3.47
C GLU A 25 0.95 1.68 -3.38
N LEU A 26 0.52 2.13 -2.21
CA LEU A 26 -0.74 2.86 -2.05
C LEU A 26 -0.76 4.18 -2.81
N ASP A 27 0.37 4.87 -2.89
CA ASP A 27 0.50 6.10 -3.68
C ASP A 27 0.49 5.80 -5.19
N ALA A 28 1.13 4.70 -5.62
CA ALA A 28 1.08 4.22 -7.01
C ALA A 28 -0.34 3.83 -7.44
N ILE A 29 -1.09 3.11 -6.61
CA ILE A 29 -2.50 2.77 -6.86
C ILE A 29 -3.31 4.05 -7.13
N ASN A 30 -3.24 5.02 -6.22
CA ASN A 30 -3.97 6.28 -6.35
C ASN A 30 -3.55 7.04 -7.61
N LEU A 31 -2.25 7.10 -7.91
CA LEU A 31 -1.73 7.76 -9.11
C LEU A 31 -2.29 7.12 -10.38
N TYR A 32 -2.18 5.79 -10.52
CA TYR A 32 -2.60 5.10 -11.73
C TYR A 32 -4.13 5.13 -11.91
N GLU A 33 -4.91 5.00 -10.85
CA GLU A 33 -6.37 5.17 -10.91
C GLU A 33 -6.76 6.60 -11.33
N GLN A 34 -6.07 7.63 -10.83
CA GLN A 34 -6.31 9.03 -11.24
C GLN A 34 -5.94 9.28 -12.70
N LEU A 35 -4.79 8.76 -13.16
CA LEU A 35 -4.38 8.88 -14.56
C LEU A 35 -5.33 8.12 -15.49
N ALA A 36 -5.83 6.95 -15.07
CA ALA A 36 -6.81 6.18 -15.80
C ALA A 36 -8.16 6.92 -15.92
N ALA A 37 -8.54 7.67 -14.89
CA ALA A 37 -9.72 8.52 -14.91
C ALA A 37 -9.56 9.75 -15.81
N ALA A 38 -8.34 10.27 -15.96
CA ALA A 38 -8.04 11.49 -16.71
C ALA A 38 -7.84 11.27 -18.22
N THR A 39 -7.62 10.03 -18.68
CA THR A 39 -7.35 9.75 -20.10
C THR A 39 -8.60 9.27 -20.86
N GLU A 40 -8.75 9.75 -22.10
CA GLU A 40 -9.73 9.26 -23.07
C GLU A 40 -9.19 8.10 -23.93
N ASN A 41 -7.90 7.77 -23.83
CA ASN A 41 -7.33 6.65 -24.57
C ASN A 41 -7.67 5.32 -23.90
N ALA A 42 -8.54 4.53 -24.53
CA ALA A 42 -9.04 3.27 -23.98
C ALA A 42 -7.96 2.24 -23.66
N LEU A 43 -6.92 2.13 -24.50
CA LEU A 43 -5.82 1.19 -24.25
C LEU A 43 -4.98 1.64 -23.05
N LEU A 44 -4.64 2.93 -22.98
CA LEU A 44 -3.89 3.49 -21.85
C LEU A 44 -4.66 3.32 -20.54
N LYS A 45 -5.98 3.60 -20.55
CA LYS A 45 -6.85 3.39 -19.39
C LYS A 45 -6.82 1.93 -18.91
N LYS A 46 -6.90 0.98 -19.82
CA LYS A 46 -6.84 -0.45 -19.48
C LYS A 46 -5.51 -0.81 -18.84
N VAL A 47 -4.39 -0.36 -19.42
CA VAL A 47 -3.05 -0.64 -18.88
C VAL A 47 -2.86 -0.01 -17.50
N LEU A 48 -3.27 1.24 -17.30
CA LEU A 48 -3.15 1.91 -15.99
C LEU A 48 -3.96 1.20 -14.90
N LEU A 49 -5.17 0.74 -15.21
CA LEU A 49 -5.98 -0.02 -14.26
C LEU A 49 -5.42 -1.42 -13.97
N ASP A 50 -4.79 -2.04 -14.96
CA ASP A 50 -4.11 -3.34 -14.79
C ASP A 50 -2.94 -3.19 -13.81
N ILE A 51 -2.06 -2.21 -14.06
CA ILE A 51 -0.94 -1.87 -13.17
C ILE A 51 -1.46 -1.54 -11.76
N ALA A 52 -2.48 -0.69 -11.63
CA ALA A 52 -3.07 -0.36 -10.32
C ALA A 52 -3.58 -1.58 -9.54
N ASN A 53 -4.02 -2.64 -10.24
CA ASN A 53 -4.43 -3.88 -9.59
C ASN A 53 -3.24 -4.76 -9.18
N GLU A 54 -2.14 -4.76 -9.94
CA GLU A 54 -0.89 -5.41 -9.55
C GLU A 54 -0.31 -4.77 -8.27
N GLU A 55 -0.32 -3.44 -8.16
CA GLU A 55 0.18 -2.76 -6.96
C GLU A 55 -0.63 -3.11 -5.70
N LYS A 56 -1.93 -3.43 -5.84
CA LYS A 56 -2.76 -3.94 -4.71
C LYS A 56 -2.27 -5.31 -4.22
N VAL A 57 -1.72 -6.13 -5.11
CA VAL A 57 -1.07 -7.41 -4.73
C VAL A 57 0.22 -7.12 -3.97
N HIS A 58 1.04 -6.17 -4.44
CA HIS A 58 2.27 -5.79 -3.75
C HIS A 58 2.02 -5.21 -2.35
N VAL A 59 0.96 -4.43 -2.15
CA VAL A 59 0.50 -4.04 -0.80
C VAL A 59 0.27 -5.27 0.08
N GLY A 60 -0.39 -6.30 -0.45
CA GLY A 60 -0.64 -7.56 0.24
C GLY A 60 0.64 -8.31 0.62
N GLU A 61 1.63 -8.37 -0.29
CA GLU A 61 2.93 -9.00 -0.03
C GLU A 61 3.68 -8.32 1.12
N PHE A 62 3.79 -6.99 1.08
CA PHE A 62 4.45 -6.24 2.15
C PHE A 62 3.69 -6.32 3.46
N GLN A 63 2.34 -6.27 3.43
CA GLN A 63 1.53 -6.38 4.63
C GLN A 63 1.65 -7.76 5.28
N ALA A 64 1.71 -8.84 4.49
CA ALA A 64 1.90 -10.19 5.00
C ALA A 64 3.23 -10.33 5.75
N LEU A 65 4.32 -9.79 5.19
CA LEU A 65 5.62 -9.74 5.87
C LEU A 65 5.56 -8.87 7.13
N LEU A 66 4.90 -7.71 7.08
CA LEU A 66 4.80 -6.80 8.23
C LEU A 66 4.05 -7.45 9.39
N VAL A 67 2.96 -8.17 9.13
CA VAL A 67 2.23 -8.97 10.12
C VAL A 67 3.15 -10.03 10.75
N SER A 68 4.01 -10.67 9.96
CA SER A 68 4.92 -11.71 10.47
C SER A 68 6.08 -11.17 11.31
N LEU A 69 6.58 -9.96 11.03
CA LEU A 69 7.76 -9.38 11.67
C LEU A 69 7.43 -8.39 12.80
N ASP A 70 6.22 -7.82 12.80
CA ASP A 70 5.78 -6.83 13.77
C ASP A 70 4.68 -7.35 14.70
N ASN A 71 5.09 -7.90 15.85
CA ASN A 71 4.21 -8.46 16.87
C ASN A 71 3.12 -7.49 17.38
N GLU A 72 3.31 -6.18 17.24
CA GLU A 72 2.31 -5.18 17.62
C GLU A 72 1.34 -4.84 16.48
N TYR A 73 1.75 -5.05 15.22
CA TYR A 73 0.95 -4.71 14.05
C TYR A 73 -0.26 -5.63 13.89
N ALA A 74 -0.08 -6.95 14.03
CA ALA A 74 -1.17 -7.91 13.85
C ALA A 74 -2.33 -7.71 14.84
N PRO A 75 -2.11 -7.56 16.16
CA PRO A 75 -3.18 -7.24 17.11
C PRO A 75 -3.84 -5.89 16.82
N SER A 76 -3.05 -4.88 16.43
CA SER A 76 -3.57 -3.55 16.06
C SER A 76 -4.46 -3.60 14.83
N LEU A 77 -4.10 -4.43 13.83
CA LEU A 77 -4.89 -4.64 12.62
C LEU A 77 -6.25 -5.28 12.95
N GLU A 78 -6.29 -6.28 13.82
CA GLU A 78 -7.55 -6.90 14.26
C GLU A 78 -8.42 -5.95 15.09
N LYS A 79 -7.81 -5.19 16.01
CA LYS A 79 -8.53 -4.14 16.77
C LYS A 79 -9.13 -3.09 15.85
N GLY A 80 -8.39 -2.63 14.84
CA GLY A 80 -8.90 -1.69 13.85
C GLY A 80 -10.10 -2.24 13.05
N LYS A 81 -10.11 -3.54 12.72
CA LYS A 81 -11.28 -4.18 12.08
C LYS A 81 -12.50 -4.18 13.00
N GLN A 82 -12.32 -4.43 14.29
CA GLN A 82 -13.39 -4.39 15.29
C GLN A 82 -13.95 -2.97 15.43
N GLU A 83 -13.09 -1.96 15.58
CA GLU A 83 -13.50 -0.55 15.66
C GLU A 83 -14.32 -0.10 14.44
N VAL A 84 -13.93 -0.52 13.23
CA VAL A 84 -14.72 -0.23 12.01
C VAL A 84 -16.06 -0.96 12.00
N SER A 85 -16.14 -2.18 12.54
CA SER A 85 -17.40 -2.92 12.66
C SER A 85 -18.37 -2.20 13.60
N GLU A 86 -17.88 -1.75 14.76
CA GLU A 86 -18.68 -1.03 15.76
C GLU A 86 -19.22 0.31 15.22
N LEU A 87 -18.48 0.98 14.32
CA LEU A 87 -18.94 2.23 13.68
C LEU A 87 -20.02 2.01 12.60
N ARG A 88 -20.26 0.77 12.17
CA ARG A 88 -21.27 0.44 11.15
C ARG A 88 -22.62 0.04 11.74
N ASP A 89 -22.66 -0.27 13.03
CA ASP A 89 -23.85 -0.64 13.79
C ASP A 89 -24.52 0.59 14.45
#